data_AF-A0A519BR49-F1
#
_entry.id   AF-A0A519BR49-F1
#
_cell.length_a   1.000
_cell.length_b   1.000
_cell.length_c   1.000
_cell.angle_alpha   90.00
_cell.angle_beta   90.00
_cell.angle_gamma   90.00
#
_symmetry.space_group_name_H-M   'P 1'
#
loop_
_entity.id
_entity.type
_entity.pdbx_description
1 polymer ?
#
loop_
_entity_poly.entity_id
_entity_poly.type
_entity_poly.pdbx_seq_one_letter_code
_entity_poly.pdbx_strand_id
1 'polypeptide(L)'
;MNVEILTLAKEKKMLLGKDILNFLENFEPSKVKEFLENIKDNLSPLKILLNNLTEKQKISLEPFLNKLGLKLTQLEKNKIEKKKEGFSIHYSPTIISEELKVKDFVNHFRSRYHQLQKILIHKNNFPNLVSIDKLSRNRQNITLIGIVTEKRLTKNENLMIVLKILQRFF
;
A
#
# COMPACT_ATOMS: atom_id res chain seq x y z
N MET A 1 -31.77 12.23 -17.00
CA MET A 1 -30.75 11.27 -16.53
C MET A 1 -29.96 10.80 -17.75
N ASN A 2 -28.65 11.05 -17.80
CA ASN A 2 -27.89 10.91 -19.05
C ASN A 2 -27.60 9.43 -19.36
N VAL A 3 -28.34 8.86 -20.31
CA VAL A 3 -28.37 7.42 -20.63
C VAL A 3 -26.98 6.87 -20.97
N GLU A 4 -26.12 7.71 -21.54
CA GLU A 4 -24.74 7.39 -21.93
C GLU A 4 -23.83 7.09 -20.72
N ILE A 5 -24.02 7.78 -19.60
CA ILE A 5 -23.20 7.58 -18.39
C ILE A 5 -23.56 6.23 -17.75
N LEU A 6 -24.85 5.86 -17.79
CA LEU A 6 -25.34 4.59 -17.25
C LEU A 6 -24.91 3.40 -18.10
N THR A 7 -24.93 3.51 -19.42
CA THR A 7 -24.40 2.47 -20.31
C THR A 7 -22.90 2.29 -20.10
N LEU A 8 -22.14 3.37 -19.97
CA LEU A 8 -20.69 3.33 -19.76
C LEU A 8 -20.30 2.73 -18.40
N ALA A 9 -21.04 3.07 -17.33
CA ALA A 9 -20.87 2.46 -16.01
C ALA A 9 -21.20 0.95 -16.02
N LYS A 10 -22.24 0.55 -16.76
CA LYS A 10 -22.66 -0.84 -16.91
C LYS A 10 -21.64 -1.66 -17.71
N GLU A 11 -21.12 -1.12 -18.81
CA GLU A 11 -20.04 -1.74 -19.60
C GLU A 11 -18.77 -1.97 -18.77
N LYS A 12 -18.41 -0.99 -17.93
CA LYS A 12 -17.22 -1.08 -17.08
C LYS A 12 -17.43 -1.87 -15.76
N LYS A 13 -18.64 -2.42 -15.54
CA LYS A 13 -19.05 -3.17 -14.33
C LYS A 13 -18.91 -2.37 -13.03
N MET A 14 -19.18 -1.07 -13.06
CA MET A 14 -19.09 -0.19 -11.89
C MET A 14 -20.49 0.10 -11.33
N LEU A 15 -20.68 -0.10 -10.02
CA LEU A 15 -21.90 0.31 -9.33
C LEU A 15 -21.69 1.72 -8.77
N LEU A 16 -22.36 2.69 -9.40
CA LEU A 16 -22.34 4.07 -8.97
C LEU A 16 -23.63 4.40 -8.21
N GLY A 17 -23.50 5.03 -7.05
CA GLY A 17 -24.64 5.56 -6.31
C GLY A 17 -25.34 6.69 -7.07
N LYS A 18 -26.63 6.91 -6.79
CA LYS A 18 -27.45 7.95 -7.44
C LYS A 18 -26.83 9.35 -7.35
N ASP A 19 -26.20 9.65 -6.22
CA ASP A 19 -25.53 10.93 -5.98
C ASP A 19 -24.35 11.16 -6.94
N ILE A 20 -23.64 10.08 -7.30
CA ILE A 20 -22.48 10.12 -8.20
C ILE A 20 -22.95 10.27 -9.65
N LEU A 21 -24.05 9.62 -10.01
CA LEU A 21 -24.64 9.76 -11.34
C LEU A 21 -25.11 11.20 -11.57
N ASN A 22 -25.81 11.79 -10.60
CA ASN A 22 -26.22 13.20 -10.65
C ASN A 22 -25.02 14.16 -10.69
N PHE A 23 -23.90 13.78 -10.08
CA PHE A 23 -22.66 14.57 -10.15
C PHE A 23 -22.00 14.50 -11.53
N LEU A 24 -21.90 13.30 -12.11
CA LEU A 24 -21.30 13.08 -13.43
C LEU A 24 -22.13 13.68 -14.57
N GLU A 25 -23.42 13.92 -14.36
CA GLU A 25 -24.28 14.61 -15.32
C GLU A 25 -23.86 16.05 -15.61
N ASN A 26 -23.11 16.70 -14.71
CA ASN A 26 -22.60 18.05 -14.91
C ASN A 26 -21.28 18.10 -15.71
N PHE A 27 -20.76 16.95 -16.14
CA PHE A 27 -19.51 16.86 -16.89
C PHE A 27 -19.76 16.48 -18.34
N GLU A 28 -18.87 16.92 -19.22
CA GLU A 28 -18.88 16.48 -20.61
C GLU A 28 -18.63 14.96 -20.69
N PRO A 29 -19.37 14.22 -21.54
CA PRO A 29 -19.28 12.76 -21.65
C PRO A 29 -17.85 12.25 -21.90
N SER A 30 -17.07 13.01 -22.67
CA SER A 30 -15.67 12.71 -22.99
C SER A 30 -14.79 12.65 -21.73
N LYS A 31 -14.99 13.57 -20.79
CA LYS A 31 -14.22 13.64 -19.52
C LYS A 31 -14.67 12.56 -18.54
N VAL A 32 -15.96 12.22 -18.54
CA VAL A 32 -16.51 11.14 -17.72
C VAL A 32 -15.93 9.79 -18.15
N LYS A 33 -15.79 9.55 -19.45
CA LYS A 33 -15.18 8.33 -19.98
C LYS A 33 -13.72 8.18 -19.56
N GLU A 34 -12.92 9.24 -19.73
CA GLU A 34 -11.51 9.26 -19.33
C GLU A 34 -11.36 9.04 -17.81
N PHE A 35 -12.24 9.65 -17.01
CA PHE A 35 -12.26 9.47 -15.56
C PHE A 35 -12.56 8.02 -15.16
N LEU A 36 -13.60 7.40 -15.75
CA LEU A 36 -13.99 6.02 -15.45
C LEU A 36 -12.96 4.99 -15.92
N GLU A 37 -12.23 5.26 -17.01
CA GLU A 37 -11.12 4.41 -17.45
C GLU A 37 -9.94 4.48 -16.49
N ASN A 38 -9.58 5.68 -16.04
CA ASN A 38 -8.47 5.86 -15.12
C ASN A 38 -8.72 5.31 -13.71
N ILE A 39 -9.97 5.22 -13.25
CA ILE A 39 -10.29 4.62 -11.94
C ILE A 39 -9.91 3.13 -11.89
N LYS A 40 -10.02 2.42 -13.02
CA LYS A 40 -9.81 0.97 -13.04
C LYS A 40 -8.34 0.59 -13.04
N ASP A 41 -7.49 1.37 -13.72
CA ASP A 41 -6.15 0.93 -14.08
C ASP A 41 -5.02 1.54 -13.23
N ASN A 42 -5.18 2.73 -12.61
CA ASN A 42 -4.22 3.24 -11.60
C ASN A 42 -4.68 4.56 -10.92
N LEU A 43 -4.34 4.72 -9.63
CA LEU A 43 -4.69 5.89 -8.81
C LEU A 43 -3.85 7.16 -9.07
N SER A 44 -2.78 7.05 -9.87
CA SER A 44 -1.88 8.16 -10.22
C SER A 44 -2.50 9.20 -11.16
N PRO A 45 -3.13 8.85 -12.30
CA PRO A 45 -3.80 9.82 -13.18
C PRO A 45 -4.99 10.54 -12.52
N LEU A 46 -5.64 9.92 -11.53
CA LEU A 46 -6.72 10.55 -10.76
C LEU A 46 -6.28 11.83 -10.04
N LYS A 47 -5.02 11.89 -9.56
CA LYS A 47 -4.47 13.10 -8.90
C LYS A 47 -4.36 14.29 -9.84
N ILE A 48 -4.02 14.05 -11.11
CA ILE A 48 -3.88 15.10 -12.14
C ILE A 48 -5.27 15.61 -12.54
N LEU A 49 -6.24 14.71 -12.69
CA LEU A 49 -7.63 15.05 -13.01
C LEU A 49 -8.30 15.84 -11.87
N LEU A 50 -8.05 15.46 -10.61
CA LEU A 50 -8.54 16.16 -9.42
C LEU A 50 -8.02 17.59 -9.28
N ASN A 51 -6.80 17.86 -9.75
CA ASN A 51 -6.24 19.21 -9.77
C ASN A 51 -6.96 20.14 -10.75
N ASN A 52 -7.58 19.58 -11.80
CA ASN A 52 -8.28 20.33 -12.84
C ASN A 52 -9.76 20.58 -12.53
N LEU A 53 -10.27 20.08 -11.40
CA LEU A 53 -11.64 20.30 -10.95
C LEU A 53 -11.77 21.60 -10.16
N THR A 54 -12.91 22.29 -10.30
CA THR A 54 -13.21 23.50 -9.54
C THR A 54 -13.38 23.20 -8.05
N GLU A 55 -13.09 24.17 -7.17
CA GLU A 55 -13.20 24.05 -5.70
C GLU A 55 -14.57 23.49 -5.25
N LYS A 56 -15.66 23.93 -5.91
CA LYS A 56 -17.02 23.44 -5.64
C LYS A 56 -17.22 21.96 -5.97
N GLN A 57 -16.50 21.45 -6.98
CA GLN A 57 -16.54 20.04 -7.39
C GLN A 57 -15.69 19.15 -6.47
N LYS A 58 -14.57 19.66 -5.94
CA LYS A 58 -13.72 18.94 -4.98
C LYS A 58 -14.45 18.65 -3.67
N ILE A 59 -15.16 19.63 -3.12
CA ILE A 59 -15.95 19.49 -1.89
C ILE A 59 -17.03 18.42 -2.05
N SER A 60 -17.68 18.35 -3.20
CA SER A 60 -18.72 17.34 -3.46
C SER A 60 -18.16 15.93 -3.67
N LEU A 61 -16.87 15.78 -3.99
CA LEU A 61 -16.19 14.50 -4.24
C LEU A 61 -15.46 13.92 -3.03
N GLU A 62 -15.27 14.71 -1.97
CA GLU A 62 -14.69 14.24 -0.70
C GLU A 62 -15.37 12.99 -0.13
N PRO A 63 -16.71 12.91 -0.06
CA PRO A 63 -17.38 11.73 0.46
C PRO A 63 -17.12 10.48 -0.39
N PHE A 64 -16.98 10.66 -1.71
CA PHE A 64 -16.72 9.59 -2.66
C PHE A 64 -15.27 9.08 -2.55
N LEU A 65 -14.31 10.00 -2.51
CA LEU A 65 -12.89 9.67 -2.39
C LEU A 65 -12.59 9.01 -1.05
N ASN A 66 -13.21 9.48 0.03
CA ASN A 66 -13.11 8.84 1.34
C ASN A 66 -13.71 7.41 1.35
N LYS A 67 -14.84 7.18 0.65
CA LYS A 67 -15.42 5.83 0.47
C LYS A 67 -14.55 4.91 -0.39
N LEU A 68 -13.77 5.47 -1.32
CA LEU A 68 -12.76 4.75 -2.11
C LEU A 68 -11.41 4.57 -1.37
N GLY A 69 -11.26 5.11 -0.15
CA GLY A 69 -10.01 5.04 0.60
C GLY A 69 -8.93 6.04 0.17
N LEU A 70 -9.30 7.07 -0.62
CA LEU A 70 -8.41 8.11 -1.12
C LEU A 70 -8.57 9.38 -0.27
N LYS A 71 -7.58 9.70 0.56
CA LYS A 71 -7.56 10.96 1.32
C LYS A 71 -7.10 12.11 0.41
N LEU A 72 -7.94 13.13 0.26
CA LEU A 72 -7.68 14.35 -0.52
C LEU A 72 -6.65 15.32 0.09
N THR A 73 -6.10 14.98 1.25
CA THR A 73 -5.22 15.84 2.06
C THR A 73 -3.84 16.14 1.44
N GLN A 74 -3.66 15.96 0.12
CA GLN A 74 -2.44 16.31 -0.62
C GLN A 74 -2.64 17.46 -1.62
N LEU A 75 -3.79 18.14 -1.66
CA LEU A 75 -4.09 19.15 -2.68
C LEU A 75 -3.60 20.58 -2.38
N GLU A 76 -3.15 20.91 -1.17
CA GLU A 76 -2.86 22.32 -0.80
C GLU A 76 -1.38 22.70 -0.62
N LYS A 77 -0.41 21.86 -1.04
CA LYS A 77 1.03 22.20 -0.90
C LYS A 77 1.76 22.47 -2.22
N ASN A 78 1.07 22.95 -3.25
CA ASN A 78 1.72 23.42 -4.48
C ASN A 78 1.52 24.93 -4.67
N LYS A 79 2.11 25.73 -3.77
CA LYS A 79 2.63 27.05 -4.20
C LYS A 79 4.01 26.80 -4.79
N ILE A 80 4.16 27.29 -6.01
CA ILE A 80 5.29 27.12 -6.92
C ILE A 80 6.59 27.52 -6.23
N GLU A 81 7.45 26.56 -5.89
CA GLU A 81 8.87 26.81 -5.63
C GLU A 81 9.71 26.19 -6.73
N LYS A 82 10.52 27.04 -7.35
CA LYS A 82 11.42 26.74 -8.46
C LYS A 82 12.25 25.49 -8.14
N LYS A 83 12.28 24.52 -9.06
CA LYS A 83 13.20 23.36 -9.03
C LYS A 83 14.62 23.84 -8.79
N LYS A 84 15.12 23.69 -7.56
CA LYS A 84 16.54 23.47 -7.31
C LYS A 84 16.73 21.96 -7.36
N GLU A 85 17.67 21.48 -8.15
CA GLU A 85 18.13 20.10 -8.08
C GLU A 85 18.58 19.83 -6.63
N GLY A 86 17.74 19.15 -5.89
CA GLY A 86 17.90 18.95 -4.46
C GLY A 86 17.14 17.71 -4.04
N PHE A 87 17.81 16.86 -3.27
CA PHE A 87 17.25 15.61 -2.78
C PHE A 87 16.07 15.89 -1.86
N SER A 88 14.92 15.24 -2.11
CA SER A 88 13.78 15.28 -1.19
C SER A 88 14.00 14.28 -0.06
N ILE A 89 14.39 14.79 1.11
CA ILE A 89 14.49 13.95 2.31
C ILE A 89 13.07 13.71 2.84
N HIS A 90 12.57 12.49 2.63
CA HIS A 90 11.32 12.05 3.22
C HIS A 90 11.60 11.47 4.61
N TYR A 91 11.25 12.23 5.64
CA TYR A 91 11.26 11.77 7.02
C TYR A 91 9.82 11.55 7.49
N SER A 92 9.54 10.40 8.12
CA SER A 92 8.27 10.22 8.83
C SER A 92 8.42 10.83 10.22
N PRO A 93 7.77 11.96 10.53
CA PRO A 93 7.83 12.52 11.87
C PRO A 93 7.28 11.51 12.87
N THR A 94 8.14 11.10 13.80
CA THR A 94 7.77 10.21 14.91
C THR A 94 7.08 11.06 15.97
N ILE A 95 5.97 11.70 15.60
CA ILE A 95 5.10 12.35 16.57
C ILE A 95 4.38 11.21 17.28
N ILE A 96 4.91 10.84 18.45
CA ILE A 96 4.31 9.83 19.32
C ILE A 96 3.02 10.46 19.87
N SER A 97 1.89 10.25 19.19
CA SER A 97 0.59 10.78 19.60
C SER A 97 -0.03 10.02 20.78
N GLU A 98 0.51 8.83 21.09
CA GLU A 98 0.01 7.92 22.12
C GLU A 98 1.18 7.24 22.83
N GLU A 99 1.02 6.94 24.13
CA GLU A 99 2.02 6.19 24.91
C GLU A 99 2.31 4.82 24.27
N LEU A 100 3.60 4.55 24.04
CA LEU A 100 4.04 3.28 23.44
C LEU A 100 3.81 2.12 24.41
N LYS A 101 2.97 1.17 24.01
CA LYS A 101 2.73 -0.06 24.78
C LYS A 101 3.63 -1.18 24.26
N VAL A 102 3.90 -2.17 25.12
CA VAL A 102 4.62 -3.39 24.73
C VAL A 102 3.95 -4.08 23.52
N LYS A 103 2.62 -4.01 23.44
CA LYS A 103 1.83 -4.53 22.31
C LYS A 103 2.23 -3.90 20.98
N ASP A 104 2.54 -2.61 20.97
CA ASP A 104 2.90 -1.88 19.74
C ASP A 104 4.28 -2.29 19.26
N PHE A 105 5.23 -2.48 20.18
CA PHE A 105 6.53 -3.06 19.87
C PHE A 105 6.36 -4.45 19.25
N VAL A 106 5.64 -5.35 19.92
CA VAL A 106 5.40 -6.70 19.40
C VAL A 106 4.76 -6.64 18.01
N ASN A 107 3.72 -5.83 17.82
CA ASN A 107 3.03 -5.67 16.54
C ASN A 107 3.95 -5.11 15.46
N HIS A 108 4.82 -4.15 15.78
CA HIS A 108 5.81 -3.61 14.86
C HIS A 108 6.74 -4.70 14.32
N PHE A 109 7.36 -5.49 15.21
CA PHE A 109 8.27 -6.56 14.79
C PHE A 109 7.55 -7.69 14.05
N ARG A 110 6.31 -8.03 14.44
CA ARG A 110 5.47 -8.99 13.73
C ARG A 110 5.15 -8.53 12.31
N SER A 111 4.66 -7.30 12.18
CA SER A 111 4.33 -6.69 10.89
C SER A 111 5.55 -6.64 9.97
N ARG A 112 6.68 -6.18 10.50
CA ARG A 112 7.95 -6.12 9.75
C ARG A 112 8.43 -7.50 9.29
N TYR A 113 8.35 -8.52 10.15
CA TYR A 113 8.69 -9.89 9.79
C TYR A 113 7.84 -10.38 8.61
N HIS A 114 6.52 -10.22 8.68
CA HIS A 114 5.62 -10.66 7.61
C HIS A 114 5.84 -9.91 6.30
N GLN A 115 6.12 -8.61 6.35
CA GLN A 115 6.43 -7.82 5.15
C GLN A 115 7.71 -8.32 4.48
N LEU A 116 8.79 -8.48 5.24
CA LEU A 116 10.07 -8.98 4.72
C LEU A 116 9.94 -10.42 4.21
N GLN A 117 9.22 -11.28 4.93
CA GLN A 117 8.96 -12.64 4.51
C GLN A 117 8.26 -12.67 3.14
N LYS A 118 7.20 -11.87 2.94
CA LYS A 118 6.51 -11.77 1.65
C LYS A 118 7.46 -11.32 0.54
N ILE A 119 8.23 -10.26 0.77
CA ILE A 119 9.20 -9.74 -0.22
C ILE A 119 10.21 -10.81 -0.62
N LEU A 120 10.77 -11.51 0.38
CA LEU A 120 11.78 -12.56 0.15
C LEU A 120 11.19 -13.74 -0.64
N ILE A 121 10.00 -14.21 -0.28
CA ILE A 121 9.31 -15.31 -0.99
C ILE A 121 9.03 -14.94 -2.44
N HIS A 122 8.51 -13.73 -2.69
CA HIS A 122 8.17 -13.29 -4.04
C HIS A 122 9.39 -13.13 -4.95
N LYS A 123 10.54 -12.71 -4.41
CA LYS A 123 11.73 -12.39 -5.21
C LYS A 123 12.57 -13.62 -5.57
N ASN A 124 12.71 -14.56 -4.64
CA ASN A 124 13.80 -15.54 -4.71
C ASN A 124 13.36 -16.97 -5.02
N ASN A 125 12.06 -17.22 -5.23
CA ASN A 125 11.48 -18.56 -5.47
C ASN A 125 12.19 -19.69 -4.70
N PHE A 126 12.24 -19.56 -3.37
CA PHE A 126 13.05 -20.45 -2.53
C PHE A 126 12.55 -21.90 -2.62
N PRO A 127 13.37 -22.85 -3.15
CA PRO A 127 13.03 -24.25 -3.08
C PRO A 127 13.06 -24.71 -1.62
N ASN A 128 12.12 -25.59 -1.25
CA ASN A 128 12.05 -26.22 0.07
C ASN A 128 11.99 -25.21 1.24
N LEU A 129 11.16 -24.17 1.14
CA LEU A 129 10.84 -23.31 2.27
C LEU A 129 10.06 -24.11 3.32
N VAL A 130 10.63 -24.26 4.51
CA VAL A 130 10.06 -25.06 5.60
C VAL A 130 9.88 -24.18 6.84
N SER A 131 8.79 -24.38 7.58
CA SER A 131 8.61 -23.77 8.91
C SER A 131 9.44 -24.54 9.95
N ILE A 132 9.96 -23.87 10.98
CA ILE A 132 10.80 -24.51 12.01
C ILE A 132 10.15 -25.79 12.59
N ASP A 133 8.83 -25.79 12.76
CA ASP A 133 8.07 -26.91 13.34
C ASP A 133 8.05 -28.17 12.46
N LYS A 134 8.39 -28.01 11.18
CA LYS A 134 8.44 -29.08 10.18
C LYS A 134 9.87 -29.53 9.86
N LEU A 135 10.85 -29.07 10.65
CA LEU A 135 12.22 -29.59 10.58
C LEU A 135 12.22 -31.07 10.95
N SER A 136 12.46 -31.93 9.95
CA SER A 136 12.72 -33.34 10.19
C SER A 136 14.18 -33.55 10.59
N ARG A 137 14.48 -34.63 11.33
CA ARG A 137 15.87 -34.99 11.71
C ARG A 137 16.70 -35.52 10.53
N ASN A 138 16.11 -35.62 9.34
CA ASN A 138 16.77 -36.15 8.16
C ASN A 138 17.64 -35.07 7.51
N ARG A 139 18.78 -35.50 6.94
CA ARG A 139 19.67 -34.61 6.18
C ARG A 139 19.01 -34.21 4.87
N GLN A 140 18.35 -33.06 4.88
CA GLN A 140 17.68 -32.49 3.71
C GLN A 140 18.09 -31.03 3.54
N ASN A 141 18.14 -30.58 2.28
CA ASN A 141 18.36 -29.18 1.97
C ASN A 141 17.06 -28.41 2.20
N ILE A 142 17.07 -27.54 3.21
CA ILE A 142 15.93 -26.73 3.63
C ILE A 142 16.26 -25.25 3.51
N THR A 143 15.23 -24.45 3.27
CA THR A 143 15.31 -22.99 3.35
C THR A 143 14.49 -22.51 4.54
N LEU A 144 15.09 -21.66 5.38
CA LEU A 144 14.46 -21.06 6.55
C LEU A 144 14.48 -19.53 6.43
N ILE A 145 13.38 -18.88 6.84
CA ILE A 145 13.28 -17.42 6.93
C ILE A 145 13.02 -17.06 8.39
N GLY A 146 13.99 -16.41 9.02
CA GLY A 146 13.94 -16.03 10.43
C GLY A 146 14.63 -14.70 10.70
N ILE A 147 14.40 -14.17 11.90
CA ILE A 147 15.09 -12.99 12.42
C ILE A 147 16.40 -13.46 13.06
N VAL A 148 17.51 -12.84 12.68
CA VAL A 148 18.81 -13.10 13.32
C VAL A 148 18.82 -12.46 14.70
N THR A 149 18.93 -13.27 15.75
CA THR A 149 19.08 -12.77 17.13
C THR A 149 20.55 -12.65 17.50
N GLU A 150 21.37 -13.60 17.04
CA GLU A 150 22.81 -13.60 17.30
C GLU A 150 23.58 -14.08 16.07
N LYS A 151 24.77 -13.52 15.89
CA LYS A 151 25.72 -13.89 14.85
C LYS A 151 27.11 -13.90 15.47
N ARG A 152 27.77 -15.05 15.48
CA ARG A 152 29.14 -15.18 16.01
C ARG A 152 30.03 -15.99 15.07
N LEU A 153 31.28 -15.57 14.95
CA LEU A 153 32.33 -16.37 14.32
C LEU A 153 32.88 -17.36 15.35
N THR A 154 33.01 -18.62 14.95
CA THR A 154 33.61 -19.67 15.77
C THR A 154 35.12 -19.68 15.63
N LYS A 155 35.82 -20.43 16.50
CA LYS A 155 37.27 -20.60 16.42
C LYS A 155 37.75 -21.24 15.11
N ASN A 156 36.87 -22.00 14.44
CA ASN A 156 37.14 -22.65 13.16
C ASN A 156 36.64 -21.80 11.98
N GLU A 157 36.47 -20.49 12.18
CA GLU A 157 35.99 -19.50 11.19
C GLU A 157 34.58 -19.75 10.63
N ASN A 158 33.87 -20.78 11.11
CA ASN A 158 32.48 -21.01 10.75
C ASN A 158 31.57 -19.97 11.39
N LEU A 159 30.56 -19.53 10.64
CA LEU A 159 29.55 -18.60 11.11
C LEU A 159 28.41 -19.33 11.82
N MET A 160 28.24 -19.06 13.11
CA MET A 160 27.08 -19.53 13.86
C MET A 160 26.04 -18.42 13.94
N ILE A 161 24.82 -18.74 13.51
CA ILE A 161 23.69 -17.81 13.49
C ILE A 161 22.59 -18.40 14.37
N VAL A 162 22.10 -17.62 15.32
CA VAL A 162 20.91 -17.95 16.10
C VAL A 162 19.72 -17.22 15.46
N LEU A 163 18.69 -17.99 15.11
CA LEU A 163 17.50 -17.50 14.43
C LEU A 163 16.30 -17.63 15.35
N LYS A 164 15.48 -16.57 15.38
CA LYS A 164 14.14 -16.58 15.97
C LYS A 164 13.11 -16.47 14.86
N ILE A 165 12.16 -17.39 14.85
CA ILE A 165 11.04 -17.39 13.90
C ILE A 165 9.78 -17.04 14.67
N LEU A 166 8.94 -16.20 14.07
CA LEU A 166 7.67 -15.82 14.67
C LEU A 166 6.67 -16.95 14.41
N GLN A 167 6.47 -17.80 15.41
CA GLN A 167 5.53 -18.92 15.35
C GLN A 167 4.09 -18.39 15.46
N ARG A 168 3.21 -18.95 14.62
CA ARG A 168 1.81 -18.56 14.51
C ARG A 168 1.06 -19.13 15.72
N PHE A 169 0.82 -18.33 16.76
CA PHE A 169 -0.28 -18.59 17.68
C PHE A 169 -1.55 -18.18 16.93
N PHE A 170 -2.23 -19.19 16.37
CA PHE A 170 -3.61 -19.03 15.92
C PHE A 170 -4.52 -18.76 17.14
#